data_AF-A0A0R2KC21-F1
#
_entry.id   AF-A0A0R2KC21-F1
#
_cell.length_a   1.000
_cell.length_b   1.000
_cell.length_c   1.000
_cell.angle_alpha   90.00
_cell.angle_beta   90.00
_cell.angle_gamma   90.00
#
_symmetry.space_group_name_H-M   'P 1'
#
loop_
_entity.id
_entity.type
_entity.pdbx_description
1 polymer ?
#
loop_
_entity_poly.entity_id
_entity_poly.type
_entity_poly.pdbx_seq_one_letter_code
_entity_poly.pdbx_strand_id
1 'polypeptide(L)'
;MNWKYVGIFLFVVWLLLTINKFLNLSRQKSFSYKRAFFGQLEWYKNFRNWLFIIALALIEVFASLKTIFLLFLIAALVFLILCLRNLKFRIGPPSNSIWLSGLNLVLIIFSSVFVFFL
;
A
#
# COMPACT_ATOMS: atom_id res chain seq x y z
N MET A 1 25.99 6.36 5.63
CA MET A 1 24.79 5.52 5.88
C MET A 1 24.00 5.46 4.58
N ASN A 2 23.64 4.27 4.10
CA ASN A 2 22.93 4.14 2.83
C ASN A 2 21.43 4.41 3.02
N TRP A 3 21.06 5.70 3.00
CA TRP A 3 19.69 6.20 3.27
C TRP A 3 18.62 5.54 2.39
N LYS A 4 18.96 5.12 1.17
CA LYS A 4 18.05 4.35 0.29
C LYS A 4 17.54 3.06 0.94
N TYR A 5 18.41 2.31 1.64
CA TYR A 5 18.02 1.04 2.27
C TYR A 5 17.18 1.28 3.52
N VAL A 6 17.41 2.40 4.22
CA VAL A 6 16.56 2.83 5.33
C VAL A 6 15.16 3.15 4.83
N GLY A 7 15.04 3.92 3.74
CA GLY A 7 13.75 4.23 3.11
C GLY A 7 12.99 2.96 2.67
N ILE A 8 13.67 2.06 1.96
CA ILE A 8 13.12 0.76 1.54
C ILE A 8 12.64 -0.05 2.76
N PHE A 9 13.45 -0.14 3.81
CA PHE A 9 13.12 -0.86 5.04
C PHE A 9 11.86 -0.28 5.69
N LEU A 10 11.79 1.05 5.87
CA LEU A 10 10.62 1.71 6.46
C LEU A 10 9.36 1.50 5.61
N PHE A 11 9.48 1.51 4.28
CA PHE A 11 8.36 1.21 3.37
C PHE A 11 7.85 -0.21 3.55
N VAL A 12 8.76 -1.20 3.62
CA VAL A 12 8.39 -2.60 3.84
C VAL A 12 7.73 -2.78 5.20
N VAL A 13 8.26 -2.17 6.27
CA VAL A 13 7.64 -2.20 7.61
C VAL A 13 6.24 -1.59 7.56
N TRP A 14 6.08 -0.43 6.91
CA TRP A 14 4.78 0.19 6.73
C TRP A 14 3.79 -0.74 6.00
N LEU A 15 4.24 -1.39 4.92
CA LEU A 15 3.41 -2.29 4.13
C LEU A 15 2.94 -3.48 4.99
N LEU A 16 3.84 -4.11 5.75
CA LEU A 16 3.52 -5.20 6.67
C LEU A 16 2.51 -4.78 7.75
N LEU A 17 2.71 -3.61 8.38
CA LEU A 17 1.77 -3.08 9.37
C LEU A 17 0.39 -2.78 8.75
N THR A 18 0.37 -2.37 7.49
CA THR A 18 -0.87 -2.11 6.75
C THR A 18 -1.59 -3.41 6.44
N ILE A 19 -0.89 -4.42 5.91
CA ILE A 19 -1.44 -5.77 5.67
C ILE A 19 -2.03 -6.35 6.95
N ASN A 20 -1.28 -6.31 8.06
CA ASN A 20 -1.74 -6.82 9.35
C ASN A 20 -3.05 -6.15 9.79
N LYS A 21 -3.17 -4.83 9.63
CA LYS A 21 -4.41 -4.12 9.95
C LYS A 21 -5.56 -4.51 9.02
N PHE A 22 -5.28 -4.71 7.73
CA PHE A 22 -6.26 -5.19 6.75
C PHE A 22 -6.78 -6.61 7.05
N LEU A 23 -5.94 -7.47 7.62
CA LEU A 23 -6.32 -8.82 8.04
C LEU A 23 -7.13 -8.80 9.33
N ASN A 24 -6.77 -7.93 10.29
CA ASN A 24 -7.37 -7.88 11.62
C ASN A 24 -8.63 -7.01 11.73
N LEU A 25 -8.85 -6.06 10.80
CA LEU A 25 -10.11 -5.33 10.74
C LEU A 25 -11.23 -6.34 10.46
N SER A 26 -12.13 -6.49 11.44
CA SER A 26 -13.20 -7.48 11.49
C SER A 26 -13.89 -7.65 10.13
N ARG A 27 -14.17 -8.91 9.75
CA ARG A 27 -14.86 -9.34 8.50
C ARG A 27 -16.33 -8.89 8.41
N GLN A 28 -16.66 -7.76 9.01
CA GLN A 28 -18.00 -7.20 9.07
C GLN A 28 -18.27 -6.32 7.86
N LYS A 29 -19.56 -6.11 7.56
CA LYS A 29 -20.03 -5.23 6.47
C LYS A 29 -19.56 -3.77 6.63
N SER A 30 -19.17 -3.36 7.82
CA SER A 30 -18.67 -2.01 8.16
C SER A 30 -17.17 -1.80 7.84
N PHE A 31 -16.52 -2.74 7.16
CA PHE A 31 -15.13 -2.58 6.74
C PHE A 31 -14.94 -1.31 5.89
N SER A 32 -13.92 -0.52 6.22
CA SER A 32 -13.57 0.70 5.51
C SER A 32 -12.09 0.70 5.12
N TYR A 33 -11.83 0.81 3.82
CA TYR A 33 -10.49 0.94 3.27
C TYR A 33 -9.75 2.16 3.82
N LYS A 34 -10.43 3.30 3.96
CA LYS A 34 -9.86 4.50 4.58
C LYS A 34 -9.34 4.20 5.98
N ARG A 35 -10.13 3.50 6.79
CA ARG A 35 -9.75 3.10 8.16
C ARG A 35 -8.62 2.05 8.16
N ALA A 36 -8.59 1.16 7.18
CA ALA A 36 -7.55 0.15 7.04
C ALA A 36 -6.19 0.75 6.65
N PHE A 37 -6.18 1.77 5.78
CA PHE A 37 -4.98 2.47 5.32
C PHE A 37 -4.50 3.59 6.25
N PHE A 38 -5.40 4.45 6.71
CA PHE A 38 -5.05 5.68 7.46
C PHE A 38 -5.41 5.62 8.94
N GLY A 39 -6.03 4.54 9.41
CA GLY A 39 -6.47 4.39 10.79
C GLY A 39 -7.75 5.18 11.11
N GLN A 40 -8.08 5.25 12.40
CA GLN A 40 -9.25 6.01 12.90
C GLN A 40 -8.87 7.42 13.34
N LEU A 41 -7.63 7.61 13.77
CA LEU A 41 -7.10 8.89 14.19
C LEU A 41 -6.89 9.81 12.99
N GLU A 42 -6.78 11.10 13.27
CA GLU A 42 -6.35 12.09 12.29
C GLU A 42 -4.98 11.70 11.71
N TRP A 43 -4.76 12.06 10.45
CA TRP A 43 -3.64 11.52 9.68
C TRP A 43 -2.28 11.78 10.34
N TYR A 44 -2.10 12.95 10.97
CA TYR A 44 -0.89 13.40 11.64
C TYR A 44 -0.70 12.79 13.04
N LYS A 45 -1.72 12.12 13.60
CA LYS A 45 -1.62 11.39 14.88
C LYS A 45 -1.31 9.90 14.66
N ASN A 46 -1.37 9.41 13.43
CA ASN A 46 -1.16 8.00 13.13
C ASN A 46 0.30 7.73 12.76
N PHE A 47 0.99 6.98 13.63
CA PHE A 47 2.38 6.56 13.41
C PHE A 47 2.62 5.90 12.05
N ARG A 48 1.69 5.06 11.54
CA ARG A 48 1.88 4.41 10.23
C ARG A 48 1.88 5.41 9.07
N ASN A 49 1.12 6.50 9.19
CA ASN A 49 1.11 7.52 8.14
C ASN A 49 2.46 8.26 8.12
N TRP A 50 2.99 8.61 9.30
CA TRP A 50 4.34 9.17 9.42
C TRP A 50 5.42 8.23 8.92
N LEU A 51 5.33 6.95 9.26
CA LEU A 51 6.23 5.91 8.77
C LEU A 51 6.26 5.88 7.24
N PHE A 52 5.08 5.94 6.61
CA PHE A 52 4.96 5.98 5.16
C PHE A 52 5.54 7.26 4.55
N ILE A 53 5.22 8.42 5.12
CA ILE A 53 5.70 9.73 4.63
C ILE A 53 7.23 9.78 4.69
N ILE A 54 7.83 9.36 5.81
CA ILE A 54 9.28 9.33 5.97
C ILE A 54 9.92 8.33 5.00
N ALA A 55 9.31 7.14 4.83
CA ALA A 55 9.79 6.16 3.87
C ALA A 55 9.78 6.72 2.44
N LEU A 56 8.68 7.35 2.02
CA LEU A 56 8.57 7.97 0.70
C LEU A 56 9.60 9.09 0.52
N ALA A 57 9.76 9.98 1.49
CA ALA A 57 10.74 11.07 1.41
C ALA A 57 12.18 10.54 1.23
N LEU A 58 12.56 9.48 1.95
CA LEU A 58 13.88 8.87 1.81
C LEU A 58 14.04 8.14 0.47
N ILE A 59 13.00 7.44 0.01
CA ILE A 59 13.04 6.71 -1.27
C ILE A 59 13.12 7.69 -2.44
N GLU A 60 12.34 8.76 -2.42
CA GLU A 60 12.29 9.77 -3.49
C GLU A 60 13.63 10.49 -3.66
N VAL A 61 14.31 10.82 -2.55
CA VAL A 61 15.59 11.54 -2.61
C VAL A 61 16.77 10.62 -2.93
N PHE A 62 16.77 9.38 -2.45
CA PHE A 62 17.97 8.53 -2.45
C PHE A 62 17.88 7.26 -3.30
N ALA A 63 16.70 6.83 -3.74
CA ALA A 63 16.54 5.61 -4.54
C ALA A 63 16.45 5.93 -6.03
N SER A 64 16.87 4.97 -6.88
CA SER A 64 16.69 5.09 -8.33
C SER A 64 15.22 4.96 -8.69
N LEU A 65 14.81 5.60 -9.80
CA LEU A 65 13.43 5.56 -10.29
C LEU A 65 12.88 4.13 -10.42
N LYS A 66 13.69 3.20 -10.97
CA LYS A 66 13.33 1.76 -11.05
C LYS A 66 13.00 1.16 -9.69
N THR A 67 13.75 1.53 -8.65
CA THR A 67 13.51 1.05 -7.27
C THR A 67 12.18 1.58 -6.74
N ILE A 68 11.87 2.86 -6.98
CA ILE A 68 10.60 3.46 -6.54
C ILE A 68 9.42 2.73 -7.17
N PHE A 69 9.46 2.52 -8.49
CA PHE A 69 8.40 1.81 -9.21
C PHE A 69 8.32 0.33 -8.83
N LEU A 70 9.43 -0.32 -8.51
CA LEU A 70 9.41 -1.68 -7.99
C LEU A 70 8.65 -1.76 -6.66
N LEU A 71 8.84 -0.81 -5.75
CA LEU A 71 8.11 -0.76 -4.48
C LEU A 71 6.61 -0.51 -4.69
N PHE A 72 6.25 0.38 -5.61
CA PHE A 72 4.85 0.60 -5.98
C PHE A 72 4.21 -0.63 -6.63
N LEU A 73 4.94 -1.33 -7.50
CA LEU A 73 4.49 -2.58 -8.12
C LEU A 73 4.18 -3.64 -7.05
N ILE A 74 5.11 -3.86 -6.12
CA ILE A 74 4.92 -4.82 -5.01
C ILE A 74 3.72 -4.44 -4.15
N ALA A 75 3.62 -3.16 -3.75
CA ALA A 75 2.50 -2.70 -2.94
C ALA A 75 1.15 -2.87 -3.67
N ALA A 76 1.09 -2.54 -4.96
CA ALA A 76 -0.11 -2.66 -5.78
C ALA A 76 -0.56 -4.11 -5.93
N LEU A 77 0.37 -5.05 -6.15
CA LEU A 77 0.08 -6.49 -6.19
C LEU A 77 -0.49 -6.98 -4.84
N VAL A 78 0.12 -6.57 -3.74
CA VAL A 78 -0.37 -6.92 -2.39
C VAL A 78 -1.78 -6.37 -2.17
N PHE A 79 -2.03 -5.10 -2.48
CA PHE A 79 -3.35 -4.50 -2.28
C PHE A 79 -4.40 -5.07 -3.22
N LEU A 80 -4.03 -5.45 -4.44
CA LEU A 80 -4.92 -6.18 -5.34
C LEU A 80 -5.37 -7.50 -4.71
N ILE A 81 -4.43 -8.31 -4.18
CA ILE A 81 -4.75 -9.58 -3.50
C ILE A 81 -5.68 -9.33 -2.31
N LEU A 82 -5.43 -8.30 -1.51
CA LEU A 82 -6.29 -7.94 -0.37
C LEU A 82 -7.70 -7.50 -0.82
N CYS A 83 -7.82 -6.77 -1.93
CA CYS A 83 -9.11 -6.37 -2.48
C CYS A 83 -9.88 -7.57 -3.04
N LEU A 84 -9.22 -8.46 -3.78
CA LEU A 84 -9.81 -9.70 -4.29
C LEU A 84 -10.26 -10.62 -3.14
N ARG A 85 -9.47 -10.73 -2.06
CA ARG A 85 -9.87 -11.41 -0.82
C ARG A 85 -11.16 -10.80 -0.27
N ASN A 86 -11.21 -9.49 -0.12
CA ASN A 86 -12.40 -8.82 0.41
C ASN A 86 -13.64 -9.02 -0.48
N LEU A 87 -13.48 -9.04 -1.80
CA LEU A 87 -14.56 -9.39 -2.74
C LEU A 87 -15.05 -10.82 -2.54
N LYS A 88 -14.12 -11.79 -2.51
CA LYS A 88 -14.43 -13.21 -2.33
C LYS A 88 -15.18 -13.48 -1.03
N PHE A 89 -14.78 -12.84 0.06
CA PHE A 89 -15.38 -13.02 1.39
C PHE A 89 -16.47 -12.00 1.73
N ARG A 90 -16.90 -11.16 0.77
CA ARG A 90 -17.93 -10.13 0.96
C ARG A 90 -17.66 -9.19 2.17
N ILE A 91 -16.39 -8.82 2.36
CA ILE A 91 -15.95 -7.92 3.42
C ILE A 91 -16.10 -6.47 2.96
N GLY A 92 -16.98 -5.73 3.62
CA GLY A 92 -17.29 -4.35 3.24
C GLY A 92 -18.10 -4.23 1.95
N PRO A 93 -18.32 -3.00 1.45
CA PRO A 93 -19.04 -2.76 0.21
C PRO A 93 -18.21 -3.23 -1.00
N PRO A 94 -18.78 -4.07 -1.90
CA PRO A 94 -18.04 -4.64 -3.02
C PRO A 94 -17.60 -3.57 -4.04
N SER A 95 -18.35 -2.48 -4.18
CA SER A 95 -18.02 -1.36 -5.06
C SER A 95 -16.63 -0.77 -4.78
N ASN A 96 -16.30 -0.56 -3.50
CA ASN A 96 -15.00 -0.01 -3.09
C ASN A 96 -13.86 -0.97 -3.46
N SER A 97 -14.08 -2.27 -3.22
CA SER A 97 -13.08 -3.30 -3.54
C SER A 97 -12.87 -3.45 -5.04
N ILE A 98 -13.92 -3.32 -5.87
CA ILE A 98 -13.82 -3.32 -7.35
C ILE A 98 -13.03 -2.11 -7.82
N TRP A 99 -13.40 -0.90 -7.38
CA TRP A 99 -12.70 0.33 -7.75
C TRP A 99 -11.22 0.29 -7.38
N LEU A 100 -10.90 -0.11 -6.15
CA LEU A 100 -9.51 -0.23 -5.70
C LEU A 100 -8.76 -1.33 -6.44
N SER A 101 -9.40 -2.44 -6.80
CA SER A 101 -8.76 -3.46 -7.64
C SER A 101 -8.40 -2.91 -9.02
N GLY A 102 -9.31 -2.14 -9.65
CA GLY A 102 -9.05 -1.46 -10.92
C GLY A 102 -7.88 -0.48 -10.84
N LEU A 103 -7.84 0.36 -9.80
CA LEU A 103 -6.72 1.29 -9.57
C LEU A 103 -5.39 0.56 -9.36
N ASN A 104 -5.39 -0.55 -8.61
CA ASN A 104 -4.18 -1.36 -8.42
C ASN A 104 -3.73 -2.00 -9.74
N LEU A 105 -4.64 -2.47 -10.59
CA LEU A 105 -4.28 -3.00 -11.92
C LEU A 105 -3.61 -1.93 -12.79
N VAL A 106 -4.14 -0.71 -12.83
CA VAL A 106 -3.53 0.41 -13.55
C VAL A 106 -2.12 0.69 -13.00
N LEU A 107 -1.97 0.73 -11.67
CA LEU A 107 -0.68 0.97 -11.04
C LEU A 107 0.33 -0.15 -11.29
N ILE A 108 -0.12 -1.41 -11.34
CA ILE A 108 0.71 -2.58 -11.69
C ILE A 108 1.22 -2.44 -13.13
N ILE A 109 0.34 -2.13 -14.09
CA ILE A 109 0.73 -1.99 -15.50
C ILE A 109 1.75 -0.87 -15.63
N PHE A 110 1.43 0.32 -15.09
CA PHE A 110 2.31 1.48 -15.16
C PHE A 110 3.67 1.22 -14.52
N SER A 111 3.69 0.66 -13.31
CA SER A 111 4.94 0.38 -12.60
C SER A 111 5.75 -0.72 -13.29
N SER A 112 5.10 -1.73 -13.90
CA SER A 112 5.80 -2.79 -14.62
C SER A 112 6.54 -2.27 -15.85
N VAL A 113 5.96 -1.29 -16.57
CA VAL A 113 6.64 -0.63 -17.70
C VAL A 113 7.94 0.02 -17.23
N PHE A 114 7.89 0.78 -16.14
CA PHE A 114 9.07 1.45 -15.59
C PHE A 114 10.12 0.52 -14.98
N VAL A 115 9.73 -0.67 -14.52
CA VAL A 115 10.66 -1.62 -13.88
C VAL A 115 11.37 -2.47 -14.91
N PHE A 116 10.64 -2.97 -15.91
CA PHE A 116 11.14 -3.99 -16.84
C PHE A 116 11.55 -3.44 -18.20
N PHE A 117 11.02 -2.30 -18.63
CA PHE A 117 11.24 -1.78 -19.99
C PHE A 117 11.96 -0.43 -20.05
N LEU A 118 11.88 0.39 -19.00
CA LEU A 118 12.66 1.62 -18.82
C LEU A 118 13.74 1.40 -17.75
#